data_AF-A0A1H6QGW7-F1
#
_entry.id   AF-A0A1H6QGW7-F1
#
_cell.length_a   1.000
_cell.length_b   1.000
_cell.length_c   1.000
_cell.angle_alpha   90.00
_cell.angle_beta   90.00
_cell.angle_gamma   90.00
#
_symmetry.space_group_name_H-M   'P 1'
#
loop_
_entity.id
_entity.type
_entity.pdbx_description
1 polymer ?
#
loop_
_entity_poly.entity_id
_entity_poly.type
_entity_poly.pdbx_seq_one_letter_code
_entity_poly.pdbx_strand_id
1 'polypeptide(L)' 'MNQTSPAKTGAAGAVTAAVVTVIAALVKHFNIDIPADAQVSIAVGIVTAAHWVGQRIATRSESKQPAVPAQQ' A
#
# COMPACT_ATOMS: atom_id res chain seq x y z
N MET A 1 8.44 13.36 -16.62
CA MET A 1 7.96 13.75 -15.27
C MET A 1 6.68 12.97 -14.99
N ASN A 2 6.76 11.76 -14.42
CA ASN A 2 5.58 10.92 -14.15
C ASN A 2 5.41 10.68 -12.65
N GLN A 3 4.25 11.08 -12.15
CA GLN A 3 3.89 11.28 -10.75
C GLN A 3 3.68 9.97 -9.96
N THR A 4 4.70 9.13 -9.85
CA THR A 4 4.62 7.85 -9.12
C THR A 4 5.04 8.00 -7.65
N SER A 5 4.60 9.06 -6.96
CA SER A 5 4.78 9.15 -5.51
C SER A 5 3.47 8.75 -4.83
N PRO A 6 3.41 7.61 -4.13
CA PRO A 6 2.21 7.12 -3.46
C PRO A 6 1.58 8.16 -2.52
N ALA A 7 2.40 9.06 -1.98
CA ALA A 7 1.96 10.15 -1.11
C ALA A 7 0.99 11.15 -1.78
N LYS A 8 0.89 11.21 -3.11
CA LYS A 8 0.05 12.19 -3.83
C LYS A 8 -1.32 11.67 -4.27
N THR A 9 -1.61 10.38 -4.14
CA THR A 9 -2.95 9.85 -4.43
C THR A 9 -3.75 9.83 -3.13
N GLY A 10 -4.89 10.53 -3.07
CA GLY A 10 -5.76 10.54 -1.88
C GLY A 10 -6.14 9.13 -1.37
N ALA A 11 -6.09 8.14 -2.26
CA ALA A 11 -6.22 6.72 -1.93
C ALA A 11 -5.15 6.21 -0.94
N ALA A 12 -3.89 6.64 -1.05
CA ALA A 12 -2.84 6.18 -0.13
C ALA A 12 -3.05 6.70 1.30
N GLY A 13 -3.54 7.93 1.45
CA GLY A 13 -3.94 8.47 2.75
C GLY A 13 -5.11 7.69 3.36
N ALA A 14 -6.14 7.40 2.56
CA ALA A 14 -7.29 6.61 3.02
C ALA A 14 -6.91 5.17 3.43
N VAL A 15 -6.05 4.51 2.63
CA VAL A 15 -5.57 3.16 2.96
C VAL A 15 -4.72 3.16 4.23
N THR A 16 -3.84 4.15 4.39
CA THR A 16 -3.03 4.28 5.62
C THR A 16 -3.92 4.48 6.84
N ALA A 17 -4.93 5.35 6.77
CA ALA A 17 -5.88 5.55 7.86
C ALA A 17 -6.65 4.26 8.21
N ALA A 18 -7.10 3.51 7.20
CA ALA A 18 -7.76 2.22 7.43
C ALA A 18 -6.84 1.22 8.15
N VAL A 19 -5.57 1.11 7.72
CA VAL A 19 -4.58 0.22 8.34
C VAL A 19 -4.29 0.65 9.79
N VAL A 20 -4.12 1.95 10.06
CA VAL A 20 -3.95 2.47 11.43
C VAL A 20 -5.15 2.10 12.31
N THR A 21 -6.37 2.19 11.78
CA THR A 21 -7.59 1.86 12.53
C THR A 21 -7.61 0.39 12.94
N VAL A 22 -7.18 -0.52 12.06
CA VAL A 22 -7.05 -1.95 12.36
C VAL A 22 -5.96 -2.20 13.41
N ILE A 23 -4.79 -1.56 13.28
CA ILE A 23 -3.70 -1.68 14.26
C ILE A 23 -4.18 -1.20 15.63
N ALA A 24 -4.83 -0.03 15.72
CA ALA A 24 -5.35 0.51 16.97
C ALA A 24 -6.37 -0.43 17.62
N ALA A 25 -7.25 -1.06 16.82
CA ALA A 25 -8.21 -2.05 17.33
C ALA A 25 -7.50 -3.29 17.91
N LEU A 26 -6.45 -3.80 17.24
CA LEU A 26 -5.66 -4.94 17.71
C LEU A 26 -4.89 -4.59 18.99
N VAL A 27 -4.22 -3.44 19.02
CA VAL A 27 -3.48 -2.95 20.19
C VAL A 27 -4.41 -2.85 21.40
N LYS A 28 -5.61 -2.28 21.22
CA LYS A 28 -6.62 -2.21 22.27
C LYS A 28 -7.15 -3.58 22.69
N HIS A 29 -7.40 -4.48 21.73
CA HIS A 29 -7.95 -5.82 22.02
C HIS A 29 -6.96 -6.69 22.78
N PHE A 30 -5.67 -6.63 22.43
CA PHE A 30 -4.61 -7.45 23.02
C PHE A 30 -3.87 -6.76 24.18
N ASN A 31 -4.31 -5.56 24.58
CA ASN A 31 -3.68 -4.77 25.66
C ASN A 31 -2.17 -4.55 25.44
N ILE A 32 -1.78 -4.33 24.17
CA ILE A 32 -0.38 -4.08 23.82
C ILE A 32 -0.09 -2.61 24.08
N ASP A 33 1.00 -2.30 24.77
CA ASP A 33 1.41 -0.92 24.99
C ASP A 33 2.30 -0.46 23.82
N ILE A 34 1.66 0.15 22.81
CA ILE A 34 2.36 0.72 21.65
C ILE A 34 1.93 2.18 21.48
N PRO A 35 2.88 3.15 21.49
CA PRO A 35 2.56 4.56 21.31
C PRO A 35 1.99 4.83 19.91
N ALA A 36 1.13 5.84 19.79
CA ALA A 36 0.42 6.15 18.55
C ALA A 36 1.37 6.41 17.36
N ASP A 37 2.49 7.09 17.56
CA ASP A 37 3.52 7.30 16.53
C ASP A 37 4.10 5.99 15.97
N ALA A 38 4.28 4.98 16.84
CA ALA A 38 4.75 3.68 16.42
C ALA A 38 3.68 2.94 15.61
N GLN A 39 2.40 3.06 15.97
CA GLN A 39 1.30 2.48 15.19
C GLN A 39 1.22 3.08 13.78
N VAL A 40 1.39 4.40 13.66
CA VAL A 40 1.43 5.09 12.35
C VAL A 40 2.66 4.67 11.55
N SER A 41 3.84 4.59 12.17
CA SER A 41 5.06 4.10 11.50
C SER A 41 4.91 2.68 10.96
N ILE A 42 4.29 1.79 11.73
CA ILE A 42 3.98 0.42 11.29
C ILE A 42 3.02 0.45 10.11
N ALA A 43 1.95 1.25 10.18
CA ALA A 43 0.97 1.37 9.10
C ALA A 43 1.61 1.87 7.79
N VAL A 44 2.44 2.92 7.85
CA VAL A 44 3.15 3.45 6.68
C VAL A 44 4.13 2.41 6.11
N GLY A 45 4.80 1.65 6.96
CA GLY A 45 5.67 0.54 6.55
C GLY A 45 4.91 -0.54 5.78
N ILE A 46 3.74 -0.96 6.30
CA ILE A 46 2.86 -1.92 5.65
C ILE A 46 2.40 -1.42 4.27
N VAL A 47 1.90 -0.18 4.20
CA VAL A 47 1.41 0.41 2.94
C VAL A 47 2.53 0.54 1.91
N THR A 48 3.72 0.95 2.35
CA THR A 48 4.89 1.08 1.46
C THR A 48 5.33 -0.28 0.93
N ALA A 49 5.40 -1.30 1.78
CA ALA A 49 5.73 -2.67 1.36
C ALA A 49 4.67 -3.22 0.38
N ALA A 50 3.39 -3.04 0.69
CA ALA A 50 2.28 -3.44 -0.18
C ALA A 50 2.35 -2.74 -1.55
N HIS A 51 2.73 -1.46 -1.57
CA HIS A 51 2.91 -0.72 -2.82
C HIS A 51 4.01 -1.33 -3.71
N TRP A 52 5.17 -1.63 -3.14
CA TRP A 52 6.28 -2.25 -3.88
C TRP A 52 5.94 -3.66 -4.37
N VAL A 53 5.26 -4.46 -3.55
CA VAL A 53 4.79 -5.79 -3.96
C VAL A 53 3.75 -5.67 -5.09
N GLY A 54 2.80 -4.76 -4.95
CA GLY A 54 1.79 -4.47 -5.98
C GLY A 54 2.42 -4.05 -7.30
N GLN A 55 3.42 -3.16 -7.28
CA GLN A 55 4.18 -2.77 -8.47
C GLN A 55 4.88 -3.97 -9.12
N ARG A 56 5.56 -4.82 -8.34
CA ARG A 56 6.21 -6.03 -8.87
C ARG A 56 5.23 -6.98 -9.55
N ILE A 57 4.03 -7.14 -8.99
CA ILE A 57 2.98 -7.97 -9.57
C ILE A 57 2.43 -7.31 -10.85
N ALA A 58 2.13 -6.01 -10.82
CA ALA A 58 1.65 -5.27 -11.99
C ALA A 58 2.63 -5.37 -13.16
N THR A 59 3.92 -5.14 -12.94
CA THR A 59 4.96 -5.28 -13.97
C THR A 59 5.04 -6.71 -14.54
N ARG A 60 4.87 -7.74 -13.71
CA ARG A 60 4.80 -9.13 -14.18
C ARG A 60 3.56 -9.42 -15.02
N SER A 61 2.43 -8.79 -14.69
CA SER A 61 1.18 -8.92 -15.44
C SER A 61 1.24 -8.20 -16.78
N GLU A 62 1.82 -7.00 -16.83
CA GLU A 62 2.07 -6.25 -18.08
C GLU A 62 2.97 -7.04 -19.03
N SER A 63 3.99 -7.73 -18.50
CA SER A 63 4.89 -8.59 -19.27
C SER A 63 4.22 -9.86 -19.82
N LYS A 64 3.03 -10.21 -19.33
CA LYS A 64 2.23 -11.37 -19.78
C LYS A 64 1.10 -10.97 -20.72
N GLN A 65 0.91 -9.68 -20.99
CA GLN A 65 -0.10 -9.23 -21.93
C GLN A 65 0.35 -9.62 -23.35
N PRO A 66 -0.36 -10.53 -24.04
CA PRO A 66 0.00 -10.89 -25.41
C PRO A 66 -0.07 -9.62 -26.26
N ALA A 67 0.98 -9.35 -27.04
CA ALA A 67 0.90 -8.38 -28.11
C ALA A 67 -0.28 -8.78 -29.00
N VAL A 68 -1.38 -8.03 -28.96
CA VAL A 68 -2.41 -8.12 -29.99
C VAL A 68 -1.68 -7.75 -31.28
N PRO A 69 -1.51 -8.67 -32.26
CA PRO A 69 -0.95 -8.28 -33.53
C PRO A 69 -1.91 -7.25 -34.11
N ALA A 70 -1.42 -6.04 -34.33
CA ALA A 70 -2.13 -5.04 -35.09
C ALA A 70 -2.45 -5.67 -36.45
N GLN A 71 -3.72 -6.01 -36.68
CA GLN A 71 -4.17 -6.41 -38.01
C GLN A 71 -3.99 -5.19 -38.92
N GLN A 72 -3.09 -5.34 -39.89
CA GLN A 72 -2.84 -4.41 -40.99
C GLN A 72 -4.01 -4.41 -41.96
#